data_AF-A0A817U6R6-F1
#
_entry.id   AF-A0A817U6R6-F1
#
_cell.length_a   1.000
_cell.length_b   1.000
_cell.length_c   1.000
_cell.angle_alpha   90.00
_cell.angle_beta   90.00
_cell.angle_gamma   90.00
#
_symmetry.space_group_name_H-M   'P 1'
#
loop_
_entity.id
_entity.type
_entity.pdbx_description
1 polymer ?
#
loop_
_entity_poly.entity_id
_entity_poly.type
_entity_poly.pdbx_seq_one_letter_code
_entity_poly.pdbx_strand_id
1 'polypeptide(L)' 'FNDIVGIVSFGDGCSRANSGGIYTRVSAYDEWIHETMSSPTISLNCSSFYDHTQIVTDISTVN' A
#
# COMPACT_ATOMS: atom_id res chain seq x y z
N PHE A 1 -1.71 -17.27 -7.68
CA PHE A 1 -2.10 -15.90 -8.10
C PHE A 1 -1.84 -14.99 -6.90
N ASN A 2 -0.85 -14.11 -6.98
CA ASN A 2 -0.43 -13.24 -5.88
C ASN A 2 -0.18 -11.83 -6.44
N ASP A 3 -1.27 -11.14 -6.75
CA ASP A 3 -1.27 -9.84 -7.42
C ASP A 3 -2.13 -8.85 -6.61
N ILE A 4 -1.68 -7.60 -6.48
CA ILE A 4 -2.51 -6.55 -5.86
C ILE A 4 -3.48 -6.00 -6.90
N VAL A 5 -4.77 -6.22 -6.67
CA VAL A 5 -5.84 -5.76 -7.56
C VAL A 5 -6.40 -4.39 -7.19
N GLY A 6 -6.29 -4.00 -5.91
CA GLY A 6 -6.89 -2.78 -5.41
C GLY A 6 -6.28 -2.25 -4.12
N ILE A 7 -6.35 -0.94 -3.94
CA ILE A 7 -6.00 -0.24 -2.70
C ILE A 7 -7.29 0.40 -2.15
N VAL A 8 -7.51 0.32 -0.83
CA VAL A 8 -8.67 0.95 -0.20
C VAL A 8 -8.69 2.44 -0.53
N SER A 9 -9.80 2.93 -1.07
CA SER A 9 -10.00 4.36 -1.32
C SER A 9 -10.90 4.95 -0.24
N PHE A 10 -12.19 4.61 -0.27
CA PHE A 10 -13.16 5.08 0.72
C PHE A 10 -14.38 4.14 0.78
N GLY A 11 -15.32 4.44 1.66
CA GLY A 11 -16.64 3.79 1.71
C GLY A 11 -17.64 4.64 2.48
N ASP A 12 -18.92 4.39 2.26
CA ASP A 12 -19.99 5.00 3.05
C ASP A 12 -20.30 4.13 4.28
N GLY A 13 -19.67 4.46 5.41
CA GLY A 13 -19.80 3.70 6.64
C GLY A 13 -19.20 2.28 6.53
N CYS A 14 -19.78 1.32 7.26
CA CYS A 14 -19.31 -0.06 7.27
C CYS A 14 -20.47 -1.01 6.93
N SER A 15 -20.26 -1.86 5.92
CA SER A 15 -21.17 -2.95 5.51
C SER A 15 -22.63 -2.52 5.27
N ARG A 16 -22.84 -1.32 4.72
CA ARG A 16 -24.19 -0.87 4.35
C ARG A 16 -24.69 -1.62 3.13
N ALA A 17 -25.96 -2.03 3.15
CA ALA A 17 -26.57 -2.74 2.03
C ALA A 17 -26.48 -1.90 0.74
N ASN A 18 -26.06 -2.54 -0.35
CA ASN A 18 -25.85 -1.92 -1.67
C ASN A 18 -24.74 -0.84 -1.73
N SER A 19 -24.00 -0.60 -0.64
CA SER A 19 -22.87 0.34 -0.61
C SER A 19 -21.58 -0.42 -0.26
N GLY A 20 -20.90 -0.91 -1.30
CA GLY A 20 -19.59 -1.54 -1.17
C GLY A 20 -18.48 -0.52 -0.92
N GLY A 21 -17.35 -0.99 -0.37
CA GLY A 21 -16.12 -0.21 -0.35
C GLY A 21 -15.64 0.11 -1.76
N ILE A 22 -15.14 1.32 -1.96
CA ILE A 22 -14.56 1.78 -3.21
C ILE A 22 -13.05 1.60 -3.13
N TYR A 23 -12.49 0.96 -4.15
CA TYR A 23 -11.06 0.65 -4.25
C TYR A 23 -10.47 1.31 -5.49
N THR A 24 -9.25 1.83 -5.35
CA THR A 24 -8.45 2.25 -6.48
C THR A 24 -8.04 1.02 -7.27
N ARG A 25 -8.33 0.99 -8.57
CA ARG A 25 -7.95 -0.12 -9.47
C ARG A 25 -6.46 -0.01 -9.80
N VAL A 26 -5.64 -0.89 -9.21
CA VAL A 26 -4.16 -0.83 -9.35
C VAL A 26 -3.72 -0.92 -10.80
N SER A 27 -4.34 -1.80 -11.59
CA SER A 27 -3.99 -1.99 -13.00
C SER A 27 -4.16 -0.73 -13.87
N ALA A 28 -4.94 0.26 -13.42
CA ALA A 28 -5.14 1.52 -14.15
C ALA A 28 -3.95 2.49 -14.01
N TYR A 29 -3.05 2.22 -13.06
CA TYR A 29 -1.89 3.07 -12.74
C TYR A 29 -0.57 2.34 -12.92
N ASP A 30 -0.58 1.19 -13.60
CA ASP A 30 0.58 0.31 -13.74
C ASP A 30 1.79 1.05 -14.34
N GLU A 31 1.59 1.82 -15.42
CA GLU A 31 2.63 2.63 -16.06
C GLU A 31 3.23 3.65 -15.09
N TRP A 32 2.38 4.47 -14.45
CA TRP A 32 2.83 5.48 -13.48
C TRP A 32 3.61 4.85 -12.31
N ILE A 33 3.19 3.68 -11.81
CA ILE A 33 3.90 2.97 -10.74
C ILE A 33 5.30 2.59 -11.22
N HIS A 34 5.42 1.98 -12.40
CA HIS A 34 6.71 1.56 -12.95
C HIS A 34 7.63 2.75 -13.22
N GLU A 35 7.10 3.84 -13.77
CA GLU A 35 7.86 5.08 -14.01
C GLU A 35 8.36 5.69 -12.69
N THR A 36 7.48 5.76 -11.68
CA THR A 36 7.81 6.33 -10.37
C THR A 36 8.87 5.49 -9.65
N MET A 37 8.79 4.16 -9.73
CA MET A 37 9.80 3.27 -9.15
C MET A 37 11.12 3.26 -9.92
N SER A 38 11.09 3.57 -11.21
CA SER A 38 12.28 3.65 -12.05
C SER A 38 13.01 5.00 -11.92
N SER A 39 12.35 6.03 -11.38
CA SER A 39 12.96 7.34 -11.15
C SER A 39 13.97 7.28 -9.99
N PRO A 40 15.25 7.62 -10.20
CA PRO A 40 16.27 7.56 -9.17
C PRO A 40 16.23 8.84 -8.32
N THR A 41 15.15 9.06 -7.58
CA THR A 41 15.12 10.06 -6.51
C THR A 41 15.31 9.34 -5.18
N ILE A 42 16.59 9.09 -4.88
CA ILE A 42 17.12 8.37 -3.71
C ILE A 42 16.81 6.87 -3.76
N SER A 43 17.84 6.07 -4.00
CA SER A 43 17.84 4.64 -3.69
C SER A 43 17.81 4.44 -2.18
N LEU A 44 16.64 4.66 -1.57
CA LEU A 44 16.41 4.26 -0.19
C LEU A 44 16.34 2.74 -0.20
N ASN A 45 17.46 2.11 0.17
CA ASN A 45 17.43 0.70 0.50
C ASN A 45 16.45 0.53 1.68
N CYS A 46 15.71 -0.58 1.72
CA CYS A 46 14.73 -0.82 2.80
C CYS A 46 15.40 -0.81 4.20
N SER A 47 16.71 -1.00 4.25
CA SER A 47 17.58 -0.87 5.43
C SER A 47 17.88 0.58 5.86
N SER A 48 17.65 1.59 5.02
CA SER A 48 17.92 3.01 5.33
C SER A 48 16.77 3.67 6.08
N PHE A 49 15.62 3.01 6.18
CA PHE A 49 14.55 3.36 7.12
C PHE A 49 14.75 2.76 8.53
N TYR A 50 15.71 1.84 8.71
CA TYR A 50 15.99 1.21 9.99
C TYR A 50 16.86 2.06 10.93
N ASP A 51 17.48 3.14 10.43
CA ASP A 51 18.46 3.92 11.20
C ASP A 51 17.99 5.33 11.59
N HIS A 52 16.68 5.57 11.68
CA HIS A 52 16.19 6.66 12.52
C HIS A 52 14.78 6.39 13.05
N THR A 53 14.75 5.71 14.20
CA THR A 53 13.74 5.77 15.28
C THR A 53 12.25 5.51 14.95
N GLN A 54 11.81 4.31 15.33
CA GLN A 54 10.57 3.99 16.09
C GLN A 54 9.21 4.21 15.40
N ILE A 55 8.67 3.15 14.79
CA ILE A 55 7.42 2.43 15.16
C ILE A 55 7.39 1.17 14.27
N VAL A 56 8.08 0.12 14.69
CA VAL A 56 7.73 -1.24 14.30
C VAL A 56 7.40 -1.93 15.60
N THR A 57 6.15 -1.84 16.05
CA THR A 57 5.67 -2.80 17.06
C THR A 57 5.50 -4.11 16.32
N ASP A 58 6.52 -4.95 16.46
CA ASP A 58 6.59 -6.34 16.04
C ASP A 58 5.21 -7.00 15.94
N ILE A 59 4.82 -7.39 14.72
CA ILE A 59 3.64 -8.24 14.50
C ILE A 59 3.88 -9.69 14.97
N SER A 60 5.04 -9.95 15.60
CA SER A 60 5.39 -11.23 16.22
C SER A 60 4.80 -11.45 17.62
N THR A 61 3.86 -10.61 18.08
CA THR A 61 3.13 -10.82 19.36
C THR A 61 1.62 -10.98 19.23
N VAL A 62 1.10 -11.29 18.04
CA VAL A 62 -0.22 -11.95 17.93
C VAL A 62 -0.05 -13.46 18.08
N ASN A 63 0.08 -13.90 19.34
CA ASN A 63 -0.45 -15.21 19.74
C ASN A 63 -1.97 -15.09 19.92
#